data_AF-A0A353N2Z0-F1
#
_entry.id   AF-A0A353N2Z0-F1
#
_cell.length_a   1.000
_cell.length_b   1.000
_cell.length_c   1.000
_cell.angle_alpha   90.00
_cell.angle_beta   90.00
_cell.angle_gamma   90.00
#
_symmetry.space_group_name_H-M   'P 1'
#
loop_
_entity.id
_entity.type
_entity.pdbx_description
1 polymer ?
#
loop_
_entity_poly.entity_id
_entity_poly.type
_entity_poly.pdbx_seq_one_letter_code
_entity_poly.pdbx_strand_id
1 'polypeptide(L)'
;MVVRDASGKTISSESGIPITPFLGFVTLNLYVSDDGTAFSETREYEVSVKFIDDSTTSAKIEVKGMPDVFGSPEPLQPESGVMTATVFGIENRDVVGKRETLGKDGTNDAHFRVRFTTISVVDQITIRNVDGANAMWDTVPGNGAWAIAVFQDDKLKNRADGSVQFTVEGDTTLDLWVADNGAVSGGKTRFEVIIKFNDGTTFREIASPGTPEVEASVEDILSA
;
A
#
# COMPACT_ATOMS: atom_id res chain seq x y z
N MET A 1 -9.82 -1.19 11.05
CA MET A 1 -10.90 -2.19 11.00
C MET A 1 -12.17 -1.51 10.53
N VAL A 2 -12.80 -2.02 9.48
CA VAL A 2 -14.09 -1.56 8.96
C VAL A 2 -15.13 -2.63 9.28
N VAL A 3 -16.31 -2.22 9.75
CA VAL A 3 -17.44 -3.13 9.99
C VAL A 3 -18.60 -2.70 9.13
N ARG A 4 -19.19 -3.66 8.41
CA ARG A 4 -20.38 -3.47 7.58
C ARG A 4 -21.53 -4.35 8.04
N ASP A 5 -22.76 -3.90 7.85
CA ASP A 5 -23.95 -4.72 8.07
C ASP A 5 -24.18 -5.71 6.91
N ALA A 6 -25.25 -6.50 7.01
CA ALA A 6 -25.65 -7.48 5.99
C ALA A 6 -25.95 -6.87 4.61
N SER A 7 -26.30 -5.57 4.55
CA SER A 7 -26.57 -4.84 3.31
C SER A 7 -25.32 -4.26 2.67
N GLY A 8 -24.16 -4.40 3.33
CA GLY A 8 -22.89 -3.83 2.90
C GLY A 8 -22.66 -2.37 3.34
N LYS A 9 -23.59 -1.81 4.13
CA LYS A 9 -23.44 -0.46 4.68
C LYS A 9 -22.39 -0.47 5.79
N THR A 10 -21.40 0.41 5.69
CA THR A 10 -20.41 0.62 6.74
C THR A 10 -21.08 1.21 7.98
N ILE A 11 -20.84 0.57 9.13
CA ILE A 11 -21.34 1.01 10.44
C ILE A 11 -20.21 1.45 11.38
N SER A 12 -18.95 1.11 11.11
CA SER A 12 -17.79 1.62 11.85
C SER A 12 -17.45 3.08 11.49
N SER A 13 -17.05 3.90 12.47
CA SER A 13 -16.49 5.25 12.30
C SER A 13 -15.05 5.34 12.85
N GLU A 14 -14.37 6.46 12.60
CA GLU A 14 -13.03 6.76 13.15
C GLU A 14 -12.97 6.70 14.69
N SER A 15 -14.10 6.99 15.34
CA SER A 15 -14.28 6.96 16.80
C SER A 15 -14.70 5.61 17.37
N GLY A 16 -14.84 4.58 16.54
CA GLY A 16 -15.27 3.23 16.95
C GLY A 16 -16.58 2.79 16.28
N ILE A 17 -17.25 1.79 16.87
CA ILE A 17 -18.53 1.30 16.35
C ILE A 17 -19.66 1.93 17.19
N PRO A 18 -20.61 2.66 16.59
CA PRO A 18 -21.78 3.16 17.30
C PRO A 18 -22.65 2.00 17.79
N ILE A 19 -23.31 2.19 18.95
CA ILE A 19 -24.24 1.19 19.49
C ILE A 19 -25.36 0.96 18.46
N THR A 20 -25.40 -0.26 17.90
CA THR A 20 -26.35 -0.65 16.86
C THR A 20 -27.36 -1.64 17.44
N PRO A 21 -28.62 -1.24 17.69
CA PRO A 21 -29.63 -2.16 18.19
C PRO A 21 -30.02 -3.17 17.10
N PHE A 22 -30.24 -4.42 17.50
CA PHE A 22 -30.75 -5.48 16.64
C PHE A 22 -31.78 -6.33 17.38
N LEU A 23 -32.70 -6.95 16.64
CA LEU A 23 -33.71 -7.83 17.20
C LEU A 23 -33.44 -9.27 16.71
N GLY A 24 -33.20 -10.18 17.64
CA GLY A 24 -32.88 -11.58 17.30
C GLY A 24 -31.43 -11.75 16.87
N PHE A 25 -31.17 -11.66 15.56
CA PHE A 25 -29.85 -11.90 14.98
C PHE A 25 -29.35 -10.69 14.19
N VAL A 26 -28.02 -10.55 14.15
CA VAL A 26 -27.32 -9.55 13.34
C VAL A 26 -26.20 -10.23 12.58
N THR A 27 -26.02 -9.85 11.31
CA THR A 27 -24.87 -10.26 10.51
C THR A 27 -23.95 -9.07 10.35
N LEU A 28 -22.69 -9.25 10.75
CA LEU A 28 -21.64 -8.24 10.66
C LEU A 28 -20.53 -8.78 9.78
N ASN A 29 -20.07 -7.96 8.83
CA ASN A 29 -18.90 -8.23 8.02
C ASN A 29 -17.74 -7.41 8.55
N LEU A 30 -16.70 -8.07 9.06
CA LEU A 30 -15.52 -7.43 9.64
C LEU A 30 -14.39 -7.44 8.62
N TYR A 31 -13.83 -6.27 8.35
CA TYR A 31 -12.68 -6.06 7.48
C TYR A 31 -11.52 -5.56 8.32
N VAL A 32 -10.48 -6.37 8.44
CA VAL A 32 -9.28 -6.05 9.21
C VAL A 32 -8.18 -5.74 8.22
N SER A 33 -7.49 -4.62 8.43
CA SER A 33 -6.31 -4.26 7.65
C SER A 33 -5.19 -5.23 7.98
N ASP A 34 -4.57 -5.81 6.97
CA ASP A 34 -3.41 -6.68 7.11
C ASP A 34 -2.14 -5.89 6.78
N ASP A 35 -1.18 -5.89 7.70
CA ASP A 35 0.17 -5.35 7.48
C ASP A 35 1.07 -6.31 6.68
N GLY A 36 0.50 -7.44 6.23
CA GLY A 36 1.19 -8.50 5.51
C GLY A 36 1.61 -9.67 6.40
N THR A 37 1.37 -9.59 7.71
CA THR A 37 1.69 -10.66 8.66
C THR A 37 0.46 -11.32 9.26
N ALA A 38 -0.68 -10.63 9.27
CA ALA A 38 -1.86 -11.14 9.94
C ALA A 38 -2.31 -12.42 9.23
N PHE A 39 -2.53 -12.41 7.92
CA PHE A 39 -3.12 -13.55 7.20
C PHE A 39 -2.12 -14.40 6.40
N SER A 40 -0.82 -14.28 6.67
CA SER A 40 0.25 -15.00 5.96
C SER A 40 0.34 -16.48 6.30
N GLU A 41 -0.18 -16.89 7.46
CA GLU A 41 -0.19 -18.27 7.92
C GLU A 41 -1.61 -18.68 8.32
N THR A 42 -1.88 -19.98 8.27
CA THR A 42 -3.14 -20.51 8.81
C THR A 42 -3.18 -20.31 10.31
N ARG A 43 -4.15 -19.50 10.76
CA ARG A 43 -4.29 -19.09 12.15
C ARG A 43 -5.76 -19.16 12.55
N GLU A 44 -5.98 -19.53 13.80
CA GLU A 44 -7.29 -19.40 14.41
C GLU A 44 -7.43 -17.98 14.97
N TYR A 45 -8.48 -17.29 14.56
CA TYR A 45 -8.86 -16.00 15.10
C TYR A 45 -10.05 -16.16 16.02
N GLU A 46 -10.02 -15.46 17.14
CA GLU A 46 -11.17 -15.32 18.02
C GLU A 46 -11.78 -13.92 17.84
N VAL A 47 -13.03 -13.89 17.42
CA VAL A 47 -13.83 -12.66 17.40
C VAL A 47 -14.65 -12.62 18.68
N SER A 48 -14.39 -11.63 19.53
CA SER A 48 -15.16 -11.37 20.74
C SER A 48 -16.10 -10.18 20.53
N VAL A 49 -17.38 -10.37 20.82
CA VAL A 49 -18.40 -9.30 20.85
C VAL A 49 -18.77 -9.04 22.30
N LYS A 50 -18.67 -7.78 22.71
CA LYS A 50 -19.12 -7.31 24.02
C LYS A 50 -20.43 -6.54 23.85
N PHE A 51 -21.45 -6.91 24.61
CA PHE A 51 -22.74 -6.24 24.65
C PHE A 51 -22.78 -5.15 25.71
N ILE A 52 -23.80 -4.30 25.66
CA ILE A 52 -23.94 -3.15 26.57
C ILE A 52 -24.17 -3.55 28.04
N ASP A 53 -24.65 -4.78 28.26
CA ASP A 53 -24.83 -5.38 29.59
C ASP A 53 -23.54 -6.04 30.11
N ASP A 54 -22.40 -5.72 29.51
CA ASP A 54 -21.07 -6.31 29.75
C ASP A 54 -20.95 -7.81 29.45
N SER A 55 -22.00 -8.47 28.97
CA SER A 55 -21.89 -9.86 28.51
C SER A 55 -21.01 -9.94 27.25
N THR A 56 -20.33 -11.07 27.09
CA THR A 56 -19.50 -11.35 25.92
C THR A 56 -19.90 -12.66 25.27
N THR A 57 -19.79 -12.71 23.95
CA THR A 57 -19.80 -13.95 23.19
C THR A 57 -18.58 -13.96 22.28
N SER A 58 -18.00 -15.13 22.07
CA SER A 58 -16.91 -15.28 21.12
C SER A 58 -17.17 -16.40 20.13
N ALA A 59 -16.56 -16.26 18.96
CA ALA A 59 -16.52 -17.28 17.94
C ALA A 59 -15.09 -17.40 17.42
N LYS A 60 -14.65 -18.64 17.25
CA LYS A 60 -13.36 -18.95 16.64
C LYS A 60 -13.57 -19.26 15.17
N ILE A 61 -12.71 -18.70 14.34
CA ILE A 61 -12.67 -19.00 12.91
C ILE A 61 -11.23 -19.31 12.53
N GLU A 62 -11.03 -20.48 11.94
CA GLU A 62 -9.80 -20.75 11.22
C GLU A 62 -9.84 -19.91 9.94
N VAL A 63 -9.01 -18.88 9.91
CA VAL A 63 -8.71 -18.21 8.66
C VAL A 63 -7.55 -18.99 8.10
N LYS A 64 -7.83 -19.79 7.07
CA LYS A 64 -6.76 -20.36 6.25
C LYS A 64 -5.87 -19.20 5.88
N GLY A 65 -4.58 -19.36 6.16
CA GLY A 65 -3.59 -18.45 5.63
C GLY A 65 -3.91 -18.40 4.16
N MET A 66 -4.05 -17.18 3.62
CA MET A 66 -4.03 -17.10 2.17
C MET A 66 -2.78 -17.86 1.76
N PRO A 67 -2.87 -18.81 0.81
CA PRO A 67 -1.69 -19.53 0.39
C PRO A 67 -0.66 -18.46 0.17
N ASP A 68 0.46 -18.63 0.85
CA ASP A 68 1.55 -17.77 0.57
C ASP A 68 1.77 -18.01 -0.92
N VAL A 69 1.48 -17.02 -1.76
CA VAL A 69 2.04 -17.02 -3.12
C VAL A 69 3.59 -17.09 -2.97
N PHE A 70 4.12 -16.96 -1.75
CA PHE A 70 5.50 -17.02 -1.32
C PHE A 70 5.81 -18.12 -0.26
N GLY A 71 5.28 -19.34 -0.34
CA GLY A 71 5.50 -20.39 0.69
C GLY A 71 6.13 -21.72 0.23
N SER A 72 7.42 -21.72 -0.08
CA SER A 72 8.27 -22.79 -0.66
C SER A 72 8.09 -22.95 -2.17
N PRO A 73 9.18 -22.86 -2.95
CA PRO A 73 9.10 -22.68 -4.39
C PRO A 73 8.44 -23.91 -5.02
N GLU A 74 7.26 -23.71 -5.62
CA GLU A 74 6.98 -24.41 -6.87
C GLU A 74 8.20 -24.10 -7.76
N PRO A 75 8.91 -25.12 -8.29
CA PRO A 75 10.25 -24.96 -8.85
C PRO A 75 10.30 -23.70 -9.70
N LEU A 76 11.03 -22.71 -9.17
CA LEU A 76 11.08 -21.32 -9.61
C LEU A 76 10.62 -21.21 -11.06
N GLN A 77 9.33 -20.93 -11.27
CA GLN A 77 9.01 -20.09 -12.42
C GLN A 77 9.78 -18.81 -12.13
N PRO A 78 10.73 -18.47 -13.00
CA PRO A 78 11.92 -17.77 -12.57
C PRO A 78 11.54 -16.44 -11.92
N GLU A 79 12.01 -16.18 -10.70
CA GLU A 79 12.04 -14.84 -10.13
C GLU A 79 12.85 -13.98 -11.10
N SER A 80 12.14 -13.35 -12.05
CA SER A 80 12.76 -12.75 -13.23
C SER A 80 12.55 -11.26 -13.18
N GLY A 81 13.22 -10.62 -12.24
CA GLY A 81 13.39 -9.18 -12.24
C GLY A 81 14.30 -8.73 -11.14
N VAL A 82 15.50 -8.27 -11.49
CA VAL A 82 16.27 -7.41 -10.57
C VAL A 82 15.51 -6.09 -10.51
N MET A 83 14.90 -5.81 -9.35
CA MET A 83 14.29 -4.51 -9.05
C MET A 83 15.12 -3.83 -7.98
N THR A 84 15.26 -2.51 -8.06
CA THR A 84 15.74 -1.68 -6.95
C THR A 84 14.63 -0.73 -6.54
N ALA A 85 14.49 -0.47 -5.25
CA ALA A 85 13.57 0.53 -4.71
C ALA A 85 14.32 1.50 -3.79
N THR A 86 14.04 2.79 -3.94
CA THR A 86 14.65 3.86 -3.15
C THR A 86 13.55 4.78 -2.62
N VAL A 87 13.64 5.20 -1.36
CA VAL A 87 12.77 6.21 -0.74
C VAL A 87 13.56 7.48 -0.46
N PHE A 88 13.14 8.61 -1.03
CA PHE A 88 13.82 9.90 -0.87
C PHE A 88 13.24 10.76 0.26
N GLY A 89 12.09 10.34 0.81
CA GLY A 89 11.38 11.11 1.84
C GLY A 89 10.39 12.09 1.21
N ILE A 90 10.12 13.18 1.91
CA ILE A 90 9.20 14.24 1.45
C ILE A 90 9.93 15.19 0.52
N GLU A 91 9.43 15.37 -0.70
CA GLU A 91 10.04 16.25 -1.71
C GLU A 91 9.08 17.35 -2.19
N ASN A 92 9.58 18.33 -2.95
CA ASN A 92 8.82 19.51 -3.36
C ASN A 92 7.84 19.25 -4.52
N ARG A 93 6.90 18.33 -4.32
CA ARG A 93 5.83 18.00 -5.28
C ARG A 93 4.55 17.66 -4.53
N ASP A 94 3.43 18.18 -5.03
CA ASP A 94 2.08 17.93 -4.51
C ASP A 94 1.22 17.51 -5.72
N VAL A 95 0.91 16.22 -5.79
CA VAL A 95 0.19 15.54 -6.88
C VAL A 95 -0.83 14.52 -6.36
N VAL A 96 -0.68 14.04 -5.12
CA VAL A 96 -1.61 13.12 -4.48
C VAL A 96 -2.16 13.69 -3.17
N GLY A 97 -3.02 12.92 -2.51
CA GLY A 97 -3.62 13.30 -1.25
C GLY A 97 -4.21 12.10 -0.53
N LYS A 98 -4.91 12.35 0.56
CA LYS A 98 -5.50 11.34 1.46
C LYS A 98 -6.75 10.65 0.90
N ARG A 99 -6.68 10.12 -0.33
CA ARG A 99 -7.79 9.55 -1.10
C ARG A 99 -7.30 8.60 -2.20
N GLU A 100 -8.21 7.79 -2.73
CA GLU A 100 -7.97 6.82 -3.82
C GLU A 100 -7.77 7.47 -5.21
N THR A 101 -8.07 8.77 -5.36
CA THR A 101 -7.88 9.49 -6.62
C THR A 101 -6.76 10.51 -6.51
N LEU A 102 -6.09 10.77 -7.63
CA LEU A 102 -5.03 11.76 -7.71
C LEU A 102 -5.56 13.18 -7.58
N GLY A 103 -4.67 14.09 -7.20
CA GLY A 103 -4.96 15.50 -7.06
C GLY A 103 -4.30 16.08 -5.83
N LYS A 104 -4.03 17.38 -5.89
CA LYS A 104 -3.30 18.10 -4.85
C LYS A 104 -4.06 18.17 -3.53
N ASP A 105 -3.35 18.14 -2.42
CA ASP A 105 -3.93 18.38 -1.09
C ASP A 105 -3.29 19.54 -0.31
N GLY A 106 -2.31 20.23 -0.91
CA GLY A 106 -1.60 21.35 -0.31
C GLY A 106 -0.40 20.93 0.55
N THR A 107 -0.08 19.64 0.60
CA THR A 107 1.08 19.07 1.29
C THR A 107 2.03 18.46 0.28
N ASN A 108 3.33 18.56 0.56
CA ASN A 108 4.34 17.87 -0.22
C ASN A 108 4.27 16.36 -0.02
N ASP A 109 4.46 15.63 -1.11
CA ASP A 109 4.33 14.18 -1.20
C ASP A 109 5.67 13.48 -0.95
N ALA A 110 5.59 12.23 -0.50
CA ALA A 110 6.73 11.34 -0.39
C ALA A 110 7.10 10.74 -1.75
N HIS A 111 8.40 10.71 -2.05
CA HIS A 111 8.94 10.19 -3.30
C HIS A 111 9.63 8.84 -3.11
N PHE A 112 9.25 7.89 -3.95
CA PHE A 112 9.93 6.62 -4.14
C PHE A 112 10.33 6.48 -5.61
N ARG A 113 11.48 5.84 -5.86
CA ARG A 113 11.90 5.45 -7.20
C ARG A 113 12.11 3.95 -7.25
N VAL A 114 11.57 3.34 -8.30
CA VAL A 114 11.84 1.94 -8.62
C VAL A 114 12.50 1.83 -9.98
N ARG A 115 13.42 0.88 -10.13
CA ARG A 115 14.03 0.53 -11.41
C ARG A 115 14.01 -0.98 -11.58
N PHE A 116 13.59 -1.46 -12.72
CA PHE A 116 13.52 -2.89 -13.03
C PHE A 116 13.62 -3.11 -14.54
N THR A 117 13.99 -4.32 -14.95
CA THR A 117 14.10 -4.67 -16.37
C THR A 117 13.11 -5.79 -16.69
N THR A 118 12.08 -5.50 -17.50
CA THR A 118 11.11 -6.51 -17.96
C THR A 118 10.36 -6.06 -19.21
N ILE A 119 9.74 -6.99 -19.93
CA ILE A 119 8.81 -6.69 -21.01
C ILE A 119 7.45 -7.24 -20.61
N SER A 120 6.55 -6.38 -20.15
CA SER A 120 5.22 -6.77 -19.67
C SER A 120 4.28 -5.56 -19.57
N VAL A 121 3.10 -5.71 -18.98
CA VAL A 121 2.16 -4.62 -18.66
C VAL A 121 2.05 -4.48 -17.16
N VAL A 122 2.42 -3.32 -16.62
CA VAL A 122 2.20 -2.99 -15.20
C VAL A 122 0.70 -2.89 -14.95
N ASP A 123 0.19 -3.64 -13.97
CA ASP A 123 -1.24 -3.71 -13.64
C ASP A 123 -1.55 -3.14 -12.25
N GLN A 124 -0.67 -3.38 -11.27
CA GLN A 124 -0.82 -2.88 -9.91
C GLN A 124 0.53 -2.50 -9.32
N ILE A 125 0.56 -1.38 -8.59
CA ILE A 125 1.68 -1.01 -7.70
C ILE A 125 1.15 -0.86 -6.28
N THR A 126 1.91 -1.35 -5.30
CA THR A 126 1.62 -1.23 -3.87
C THR A 126 2.87 -0.82 -3.12
N ILE A 127 2.74 0.12 -2.18
CA ILE A 127 3.78 0.48 -1.21
C ILE A 127 3.20 0.21 0.17
N ARG A 128 3.90 -0.58 0.98
CA ARG A 128 3.46 -0.89 2.35
C ARG A 128 4.59 -0.89 3.34
N ASN A 129 4.29 -0.65 4.61
CA ASN A 129 5.28 -0.82 5.68
C ASN A 129 5.67 -2.30 5.83
N VAL A 130 6.94 -2.55 6.12
CA VAL A 130 7.46 -3.85 6.59
C VAL A 130 7.49 -3.86 8.12
N ASP A 131 7.88 -2.73 8.71
CA ASP A 131 7.85 -2.45 10.14
C ASP A 131 7.68 -0.95 10.38
N GLY A 132 7.47 -0.56 11.63
CA GLY A 132 7.28 0.84 12.01
C GLY A 132 5.81 1.26 11.96
N ALA A 133 5.54 2.46 11.46
CA ALA A 133 4.17 2.98 11.38
C ALA A 133 3.37 2.25 10.30
N ASN A 134 2.07 2.04 10.56
CA ASN A 134 1.16 1.46 9.56
C ASN A 134 1.09 2.39 8.34
N ALA A 135 1.39 1.85 7.16
CA ALA A 135 1.42 2.58 5.92
C ALA A 135 1.07 1.65 4.75
N MET A 136 0.12 2.08 3.91
CA MET A 136 -0.31 1.35 2.73
C MET A 136 -0.86 2.33 1.69
N TRP A 137 -0.32 2.25 0.48
CA TRP A 137 -0.79 2.95 -0.71
C TRP A 137 -0.81 1.98 -1.88
N ASP A 138 -1.72 2.17 -2.82
CA ASP A 138 -1.73 1.37 -4.05
C ASP A 138 -2.39 2.10 -5.23
N THR A 139 -2.46 1.39 -6.35
CA THR A 139 -3.15 1.80 -7.58
C THR A 139 -4.42 0.98 -7.80
N VAL A 140 -5.13 0.56 -6.73
CA VAL A 140 -6.35 -0.25 -6.82
C VAL A 140 -7.57 0.59 -6.43
N PRO A 141 -8.49 0.88 -7.35
CA PRO A 141 -9.65 1.71 -7.05
C PRO A 141 -10.65 0.98 -6.13
N GLY A 142 -11.29 1.73 -5.22
CA GLY A 142 -12.43 1.27 -4.42
C GLY A 142 -12.09 0.43 -3.18
N ASN A 143 -10.83 0.33 -2.77
CA ASN A 143 -10.39 -0.55 -1.68
C ASN A 143 -10.07 0.18 -0.34
N GLY A 144 -10.11 1.50 -0.32
CA GLY A 144 -9.86 2.39 0.80
C GLY A 144 -8.41 2.88 0.94
N ALA A 145 -7.47 2.43 0.11
CA ALA A 145 -6.07 2.84 0.17
C ALA A 145 -5.85 4.20 -0.51
N TRP A 146 -4.88 4.98 -0.03
CA TRP A 146 -4.53 6.24 -0.70
C TRP A 146 -3.76 5.96 -2.00
N ALA A 147 -3.99 6.77 -3.02
CA ALA A 147 -3.43 6.54 -4.35
C ALA A 147 -1.92 6.75 -4.42
N ILE A 148 -1.29 6.00 -5.31
CA ILE A 148 0.08 6.28 -5.79
C ILE A 148 0.00 7.01 -7.13
N ALA A 149 0.61 8.19 -7.25
CA ALA A 149 0.87 8.76 -8.57
C ALA A 149 2.12 8.12 -9.17
N VAL A 150 1.98 7.56 -10.37
CA VAL A 150 3.01 6.80 -11.08
C VAL A 150 3.45 7.58 -12.30
N PHE A 151 4.72 7.97 -12.32
CA PHE A 151 5.36 8.64 -13.45
C PHE A 151 6.41 7.75 -14.08
N GLN A 152 6.48 7.79 -15.41
CA GLN A 152 7.59 7.26 -16.20
C GLN A 152 8.00 8.37 -17.17
N ASP A 153 9.27 8.78 -17.13
CA ASP A 153 9.78 9.91 -17.92
C ASP A 153 8.91 11.17 -17.77
N ASP A 154 8.58 11.53 -16.51
CA ASP A 154 7.69 12.63 -16.14
C ASP A 154 6.24 12.58 -16.68
N LYS A 155 5.84 11.49 -17.34
CA LYS A 155 4.47 11.28 -17.80
C LYS A 155 3.68 10.47 -16.80
N LEU A 156 2.56 11.04 -16.36
CA LEU A 156 1.61 10.36 -15.48
C LEU A 156 1.00 9.14 -16.18
N LYS A 157 1.00 8.00 -15.49
CA LYS A 157 0.48 6.72 -16.00
C LYS A 157 -0.87 6.31 -15.42
N ASN A 158 -1.29 6.92 -14.32
CA ASN A 158 -2.59 6.63 -13.74
C ASN A 158 -3.74 7.04 -14.64
N ARG A 159 -4.83 6.30 -14.54
CA ARG A 159 -6.16 6.71 -14.97
C ARG A 159 -6.79 7.65 -13.95
N ALA A 160 -7.95 8.21 -14.30
CA ALA A 160 -8.68 9.13 -13.44
C ALA A 160 -9.14 8.51 -12.10
N ASP A 161 -9.31 7.18 -12.06
CA ASP A 161 -9.70 6.43 -10.87
C ASP A 161 -8.50 5.97 -10.00
N GLY A 162 -7.28 6.40 -10.33
CA GLY A 162 -6.06 6.02 -9.61
C GLY A 162 -5.41 4.74 -10.10
N SER A 163 -6.10 3.92 -10.91
CA SER A 163 -5.54 2.68 -11.45
C SER A 163 -4.45 2.91 -12.48
N VAL A 164 -3.61 1.90 -12.73
CA VAL A 164 -2.60 1.91 -13.80
C VAL A 164 -2.82 0.73 -14.75
N GLN A 165 -2.47 0.91 -16.02
CA GLN A 165 -2.24 -0.19 -16.95
C GLN A 165 -1.39 0.32 -18.11
N PHE A 166 -0.13 -0.07 -18.18
CA PHE A 166 0.77 0.42 -19.23
C PHE A 166 1.90 -0.56 -19.51
N THR A 167 2.31 -0.62 -20.77
CA THR A 167 3.42 -1.46 -21.22
C THR A 167 4.76 -0.89 -20.76
N VAL A 168 5.66 -1.78 -20.37
CA VAL A 168 7.07 -1.51 -20.09
C VAL A 168 7.93 -2.42 -20.97
N GLU A 169 9.03 -1.88 -21.51
CA GLU A 169 9.86 -2.57 -22.50
C GLU A 169 11.35 -2.45 -22.12
N GLY A 170 11.84 -3.41 -21.34
CA GLY A 170 13.21 -3.45 -20.86
C GLY A 170 13.43 -2.63 -19.60
N ASP A 171 14.58 -1.96 -19.51
CA ASP A 171 15.00 -1.16 -18.35
C ASP A 171 14.04 0.02 -18.15
N THR A 172 13.34 0.02 -17.02
CA THR A 172 12.25 0.92 -16.70
C THR A 172 12.51 1.55 -15.35
N THR A 173 12.42 2.88 -15.28
CA THR A 173 12.41 3.63 -14.03
C THR A 173 11.04 4.26 -13.84
N LEU A 174 10.46 4.12 -12.64
CA LEU A 174 9.22 4.78 -12.25
C LEU A 174 9.45 5.67 -11.03
N ASP A 175 8.88 6.86 -11.06
CA ASP A 175 8.77 7.75 -9.92
C ASP A 175 7.37 7.63 -9.33
N LEU A 176 7.32 7.24 -8.05
CA LEU A 176 6.10 6.97 -7.32
C LEU A 176 5.94 8.04 -6.24
N TRP A 177 4.77 8.68 -6.21
CA TRP A 177 4.45 9.74 -5.27
C TRP A 177 3.25 9.36 -4.41
N VAL A 178 3.40 9.50 -3.09
CA VAL A 178 2.37 9.14 -2.10
C VAL A 178 2.19 10.24 -1.07
N ALA A 179 0.94 10.49 -0.67
CA ALA A 179 0.65 11.43 0.41
C ALA A 179 1.13 10.84 1.74
N ASP A 180 1.89 11.60 2.52
CA ASP A 180 2.43 11.10 3.78
C ASP A 180 1.34 11.00 4.87
N ASN A 181 1.21 9.81 5.44
CA ASN A 181 0.37 9.55 6.60
C ASN A 181 1.14 9.71 7.93
N GLY A 182 2.38 10.19 7.87
CA GLY A 182 3.33 10.30 8.98
C GLY A 182 4.36 9.18 9.03
N ALA A 183 4.18 8.11 8.24
CA ALA A 183 5.10 6.99 8.23
C ALA A 183 6.44 7.32 7.55
N VAL A 184 6.42 8.17 6.52
CA VAL A 184 7.63 8.55 5.78
C VAL A 184 8.38 9.64 6.54
N SER A 185 7.71 10.74 6.88
CA SER A 185 8.33 11.83 7.65
C SER A 185 8.79 11.41 9.05
N GLY A 186 8.19 10.37 9.62
CA GLY A 186 8.62 9.78 10.88
C GLY A 186 10.00 9.11 10.84
N GLY A 187 10.51 8.76 9.65
CA GLY A 187 11.89 8.29 9.44
C GLY A 187 12.26 6.95 10.10
N LYS A 188 11.28 6.20 10.62
CA LYS A 188 11.49 4.93 11.35
C LYS A 188 10.77 3.73 10.71
N THR A 189 10.13 3.94 9.58
CA THR A 189 9.33 2.92 8.88
C THR A 189 10.14 2.39 7.71
N ARG A 190 10.26 1.07 7.57
CA ARG A 190 10.77 0.45 6.34
C ARG A 190 9.61 0.12 5.42
N PHE A 191 9.83 0.24 4.11
CA PHE A 191 8.80 0.05 3.11
C PHE A 191 9.17 -1.05 2.12
N GLU A 192 8.20 -1.84 1.68
CA GLU A 192 8.28 -2.73 0.54
C GLU A 192 7.50 -2.11 -0.63
N VAL A 193 8.09 -2.10 -1.82
CA VAL A 193 7.39 -1.76 -3.06
C VAL A 193 7.13 -3.04 -3.85
N ILE A 194 5.88 -3.23 -4.25
CA ILE A 194 5.40 -4.42 -4.97
C ILE A 194 4.83 -3.97 -6.31
N ILE A 195 5.27 -4.57 -7.41
CA ILE A 195 4.74 -4.33 -8.75
C ILE A 195 4.19 -5.65 -9.28
N LYS A 196 2.90 -5.68 -9.63
CA LYS A 196 2.30 -6.81 -10.32
C LYS A 196 2.08 -6.48 -11.78
N PHE A 197 2.38 -7.46 -12.61
CA PHE A 197 2.20 -7.39 -14.05
C PHE A 197 0.96 -8.20 -14.47
N ASN A 198 0.40 -7.89 -15.64
CA ASN A 198 -0.80 -8.53 -16.15
C ASN A 198 -0.60 -10.03 -16.47
N ASP A 199 0.64 -10.47 -16.67
CA ASP A 199 1.01 -11.86 -16.89
C ASP A 199 1.10 -12.69 -15.59
N GLY A 200 0.87 -12.05 -14.44
CA GLY A 200 0.94 -12.66 -13.10
C GLY A 200 2.30 -12.53 -12.42
N THR A 201 3.34 -12.10 -13.14
CA THR A 201 4.66 -11.83 -12.56
C THR A 201 4.55 -10.75 -11.50
N THR A 202 5.36 -10.85 -10.44
CA THR A 202 5.41 -9.86 -9.36
C THR A 202 6.85 -9.55 -9.02
N PHE A 203 7.21 -8.26 -8.95
CA PHE A 203 8.48 -7.79 -8.36
C PHE A 203 8.22 -7.21 -6.98
N ARG A 204 9.19 -7.41 -6.09
CA ARG A 204 9.17 -6.96 -4.69
C ARG A 204 10.56 -6.50 -4.32
N GLU A 205 10.66 -5.35 -3.67
CA GLU A 205 11.94 -4.87 -3.14
C GLU A 205 11.72 -4.02 -1.90
N ILE A 206 12.64 -4.12 -0.93
CA ILE A 206 12.63 -3.24 0.25
C ILE A 206 13.28 -1.92 -0.16
N ALA A 207 12.56 -0.82 0.02
CA ALA A 207 13.07 0.50 -0.31
C ALA A 207 14.26 0.86 0.58
N SER A 208 15.42 1.10 -0.05
CA SER A 208 16.59 1.65 0.62
C SER A 208 16.46 3.16 0.76
N PRO A 209 16.98 3.79 1.82
CA PRO A 209 17.03 5.25 1.90
C PRO A 209 17.83 5.83 0.73
N GLY A 210 17.23 6.76 0.00
CA GLY A 210 17.89 7.56 -1.01
C GLY A 210 18.71 8.66 -0.38
N THR A 211 19.87 8.94 -0.94
CA THR A 211 20.52 10.23 -0.68
C THR A 211 19.68 11.28 -1.41
N PRO A 212 19.18 12.34 -0.73
CA PRO A 212 18.57 13.45 -1.44
C PRO A 212 19.59 13.97 -2.47
N GLU A 213 19.14 14.22 -3.69
CA GLU A 213 19.98 14.89 -4.69
C GLU A 213 20.31 16.27 -4.14
N VAL A 214 21.48 16.39 -3.51
CA VAL A 214 22.03 17.70 -3.16
C VAL A 214 22.30 18.37 -4.50
N GLU A 215 21.41 19.27 -4.91
CA GLU A 215 21.74 20.27 -5.90
C GLU A 215 22.98 20.99 -5.39
N ALA A 216 24.16 20.58 -5.86
CA ALA A 216 25.39 21.27 -5.57
C ALA A 216 25.25 22.65 -6.20
N SER A 217 24.93 23.65 -5.38
CA SER A 217 24.97 25.06 -5.76
C SER A 217 26.32 25.31 -6.43
N VAL A 218 26.28 25.64 -7.72
CA VAL A 218 27.45 25.88 -8.57
C VAL A 218 28.29 27.08 -8.10
N GLU A 219 27.88 27.76 -7.03
CA GLU A 219 28.56 28.92 -6.45
C GLU A 219 29.76 28.55 -5.54
N ASP A 220 29.86 27.32 -5.02
CA ASP A 220 30.99 26.93 -4.14
C ASP A 220 32.26 26.46 -4.87
N ILE A 221 32.22 26.29 -6.20
CA ILE A 221 33.37 25.78 -6.98
C ILE A 221 34.29 26.91 -7.51
N LEU A 222 33.90 28.18 -7.36
CA LEU A 222 34.69 29.34 -7.83
C LEU A 222 35.45 30.11 -6.74
N SER A 223 35.51 29.56 -5.51
CA SER A 223 36.16 30.22 -4.37
C SER A 223 37.48 29.58 -3.90
N ALA A 224 38.06 28.65 -4.67
CA ALA A 224 39.31 27.97 -4.32
C ALA A 224 40.48 28.35 -5.25
#